data_AF-A0A7J4ZT11-F1
#
_entry.id   AF-A0A7J4ZT11-F1
#
_cell.length_a   1.000
_cell.length_b   1.000
_cell.length_c   1.000
_cell.angle_alpha   90.00
_cell.angle_beta   90.00
_cell.angle_gamma   90.00
#
_symmetry.space_group_name_H-M   'P 1'
#
loop_
_entity.id
_entity.type
_entity.pdbx_description
1 polymer ?
#
loop_
_entity_poly.entity_id
_entity_poly.type
_entity_poly.pdbx_seq_one_letter_code
_entity_poly.pdbx_strand_id
1 'polypeptide(L)'
;MGLTQIDNIEVGMTLASDVHDRTGRLLLGAGVELSQKHLVVLRTWGVMEVNIVGMEDDDPNSRLPAEITHEQLDAAMASLGPLFCKSDVQHPVMRELLRLAALRKATHELC
;
A
#
# COMPACT_ATOMS: atom_id res chain seq x y z
N MET A 1 -12.36 -7.03 5.77
CA MET A 1 -10.95 -7.44 5.66
C MET A 1 -10.31 -6.30 4.93
N GLY A 2 -9.31 -5.66 5.51
CA GLY A 2 -8.72 -4.45 4.96
C GLY A 2 -7.20 -4.50 5.00
N LEU A 3 -6.56 -4.12 3.90
CA LEU A 3 -5.12 -3.95 3.85
C LEU A 3 -4.72 -2.69 4.63
N THR A 4 -3.72 -2.78 5.50
CA THR A 4 -3.24 -1.63 6.28
C THR A 4 -1.73 -1.69 6.46
N GLN A 5 -1.11 -0.53 6.66
CA GLN A 5 0.33 -0.43 6.92
C GLN A 5 0.71 -1.03 8.28
N ILE A 6 1.92 -1.57 8.35
CA ILE A 6 2.50 -2.18 9.56
C ILE A 6 2.64 -1.20 10.74
N ASP A 7 2.61 0.10 10.48
CA ASP A 7 2.67 1.14 11.50
C ASP A 7 1.30 1.45 12.12
N ASN A 8 0.21 1.04 11.47
CA ASN A 8 -1.17 1.26 11.91
C ASN A 8 -1.79 0.04 12.63
N ILE A 9 -1.01 -1.02 12.84
CA ILE A 9 -1.50 -2.25 13.51
C ILE A 9 -1.15 -2.27 14.99
N GLU A 10 -2.07 -2.80 15.78
CA GLU A 10 -1.94 -2.89 17.24
C GLU A 10 -2.03 -4.33 17.73
N VAL A 11 -1.57 -4.53 18.97
CA VAL A 11 -1.69 -5.82 19.67
C VAL A 11 -3.17 -6.13 19.88
N GLY A 12 -3.58 -7.37 19.61
CA GLY A 12 -4.97 -7.83 19.70
C GLY A 12 -5.73 -7.82 18.37
N MET A 13 -5.18 -7.23 17.31
CA MET A 13 -5.77 -7.32 15.97
C MET A 13 -5.58 -8.72 15.36
N THR A 14 -6.52 -9.17 14.53
CA THR A 14 -6.46 -10.51 13.91
C THR A 14 -6.09 -10.43 12.43
N LEU A 15 -5.12 -11.24 12.01
CA LEU A 15 -4.76 -11.36 10.60
C LEU A 15 -5.89 -11.98 9.78
N ALA A 16 -6.18 -11.35 8.66
CA ALA A 16 -7.22 -11.77 7.73
C ALA A 16 -6.68 -12.78 6.70
N SER A 17 -5.39 -12.69 6.35
CA SER A 17 -4.73 -13.57 5.40
C SER A 17 -3.33 -13.97 5.88
N ASP A 18 -2.79 -15.05 5.29
CA ASP A 18 -1.42 -15.48 5.52
C ASP A 18 -0.41 -14.40 5.09
N VAL A 19 0.61 -14.19 5.92
CA VAL A 19 1.72 -13.28 5.62
C VAL A 19 2.96 -14.13 5.29
N HIS A 20 3.52 -13.90 4.12
CA HIS A 20 4.72 -14.58 3.64
C HIS A 20 5.90 -13.61 3.54
N ASP A 21 7.12 -14.13 3.66
CA ASP A 21 8.32 -13.37 3.34
C ASP A 21 8.59 -13.31 1.82
N ARG A 22 9.64 -12.59 1.43
CA ARG A 22 10.06 -12.45 0.02
C ARG A 22 10.41 -13.78 -0.69
N THR A 23 10.64 -14.84 0.07
CA THR A 23 10.95 -16.19 -0.44
C THR A 23 9.72 -17.09 -0.50
N GLY A 24 8.56 -16.60 -0.04
CA GLY A 24 7.32 -17.35 0.05
C GLY A 24 7.18 -18.18 1.35
N ARG A 25 8.10 -18.02 2.31
CA ARG A 25 7.99 -18.70 3.61
C ARG A 25 6.90 -18.04 4.43
N LEU A 26 6.02 -18.85 5.03
CA LEU A 26 4.98 -18.38 5.95
C LEU A 26 5.60 -17.78 7.21
N LEU A 27 5.28 -16.51 7.47
CA LEU A 27 5.64 -15.79 8.69
C LEU A 27 4.55 -15.92 9.74
N LEU A 28 3.30 -15.66 9.35
CA LEU A 28 2.12 -15.73 10.21
C LEU A 28 0.92 -16.22 9.40
N GLY A 29 0.13 -17.12 9.98
CA GLY A 29 -1.10 -17.61 9.36
C GLY A 29 -2.29 -16.68 9.56
N ALA A 30 -3.28 -16.79 8.69
CA ALA A 30 -4.59 -16.17 8.85
C ALA A 30 -5.25 -16.62 10.16
N GLY A 31 -6.00 -15.71 10.78
CA GLY A 31 -6.68 -15.95 12.06
C GLY A 31 -5.78 -15.81 13.30
N VAL A 32 -4.48 -15.52 13.13
CA VAL A 32 -3.58 -15.25 14.26
C VAL A 32 -3.86 -13.87 14.86
N GLU A 33 -4.00 -13.82 16.18
CA GLU A 33 -4.03 -12.59 16.95
C GLU A 33 -2.62 -12.00 17.09
N LEU A 34 -2.46 -10.72 16.77
CA LEU A 34 -1.18 -10.03 16.77
C LEU A 34 -0.72 -9.77 18.20
N SER A 35 0.44 -10.32 18.53
CA SER A 35 1.15 -10.06 19.78
C SER A 35 2.31 -9.08 19.52
N GLN A 36 2.88 -8.52 20.58
CA GLN A 36 4.05 -7.66 20.44
C GLN A 36 5.23 -8.37 19.78
N LYS A 37 5.38 -9.70 19.99
CA LYS A 37 6.38 -10.51 19.27
C LYS A 37 6.10 -10.59 17.78
N HIS A 38 4.84 -10.75 17.38
CA HIS A 38 4.42 -10.78 15.97
C HIS A 38 4.76 -9.46 15.27
N LEU A 39 4.49 -8.32 15.91
CA LEU A 39 4.82 -6.99 15.38
C LEU A 39 6.34 -6.83 15.11
N VAL A 40 7.18 -7.29 16.04
CA VAL A 40 8.65 -7.25 15.87
C VAL A 40 9.10 -8.14 14.72
N VAL A 41 8.53 -9.35 14.59
CA VAL A 41 8.85 -10.26 13.49
C VAL A 41 8.52 -9.61 12.14
N LEU A 42 7.29 -9.10 11.98
CA LEU A 42 6.85 -8.47 10.74
C LEU A 42 7.75 -7.30 10.32
N ARG A 43 8.10 -6.40 11.26
CA ARG A 43 9.01 -5.28 10.99
C ARG A 43 10.42 -5.75 10.62
N THR A 44 10.93 -6.76 11.32
CA THR A 44 12.27 -7.34 11.07
C THR A 44 12.38 -7.92 9.66
N TRP A 45 11.31 -8.54 9.16
CA TRP A 45 11.23 -9.09 7.81
C TRP A 45 10.91 -8.04 6.74
N GLY A 46 10.65 -6.79 7.12
CA GLY A 46 10.35 -5.69 6.20
C GLY A 46 8.96 -5.79 5.59
N VAL A 47 8.00 -6.38 6.31
CA VAL A 47 6.59 -6.39 5.87
C VAL A 47 6.04 -4.97 6.00
N MET A 48 5.58 -4.40 4.89
CA MET A 48 5.04 -3.04 4.85
C MET A 48 3.55 -3.00 5.14
N GLU A 49 2.81 -4.04 4.73
CA GLU A 49 1.36 -4.07 4.76
C GLU A 49 0.87 -5.47 5.18
N VAL A 50 -0.24 -5.51 5.91
CA VAL A 50 -0.91 -6.74 6.33
C VAL A 50 -2.43 -6.59 6.22
N ASN A 51 -3.14 -7.69 5.99
CA ASN A 51 -4.60 -7.70 5.94
C ASN A 51 -5.17 -8.00 7.33
N ILE A 52 -6.06 -7.16 7.84
CA ILE A 52 -6.66 -7.27 9.19
C ILE A 52 -8.18 -7.51 9.11
N VAL A 53 -8.67 -8.40 9.96
CA VAL A 53 -10.11 -8.68 10.11
C VAL A 53 -10.80 -7.49 10.75
N GLY A 54 -11.95 -7.08 10.21
CA GLY A 54 -12.74 -5.97 10.78
C GLY A 54 -12.24 -4.57 10.43
N MET A 55 -11.07 -4.45 9.80
CA MET A 55 -10.68 -3.22 9.12
C MET A 55 -11.49 -3.09 7.81
N GLU A 56 -12.01 -1.88 7.57
CA GLU A 56 -12.39 -1.46 6.23
C GLU A 56 -11.13 -1.36 5.37
N ASP A 57 -11.24 -1.64 4.07
CA ASP A 57 -10.10 -1.55 3.15
C ASP A 57 -9.59 -0.11 3.17
N ASP A 58 -8.53 0.08 3.92
CA ASP A 58 -7.76 1.28 3.86
C ASP A 58 -6.84 1.13 2.66
N ASP A 59 -7.45 1.15 1.46
CA ASP A 59 -6.72 0.96 0.21
C ASP A 59 -5.51 1.92 0.25
N PRO A 60 -4.28 1.40 0.37
CA PRO A 60 -3.10 2.27 0.39
C PRO A 60 -2.94 3.00 -0.94
N ASN A 61 -3.70 2.60 -1.97
CA ASN A 61 -3.85 3.35 -3.21
C ASN A 61 -4.81 4.54 -3.12
N SER A 62 -5.77 4.53 -2.19
CA SER A 62 -6.76 5.58 -1.96
C SER A 62 -6.29 6.66 -0.97
N ARG A 63 -5.27 6.39 -0.14
CA ARG A 63 -4.67 7.44 0.69
C ARG A 63 -3.73 8.29 -0.14
N LEU A 64 -4.25 9.41 -0.64
CA LEU A 64 -3.38 10.50 -1.06
C LEU A 64 -2.55 10.97 0.15
N PRO A 65 -1.26 11.31 -0.03
CA PRO A 65 -0.51 12.07 0.96
C PRO A 65 -1.33 13.28 1.40
N ALA A 66 -1.33 13.62 2.69
CA ALA A 66 -2.18 14.66 3.26
C ALA A 66 -2.04 16.05 2.59
N GLU A 67 -0.97 16.25 1.84
CA GLU A 67 -0.62 17.46 1.11
C GLU A 67 -1.14 17.51 -0.33
N ILE A 68 -1.70 16.40 -0.86
CA ILE A 68 -2.14 16.28 -2.25
C ILE A 68 -3.66 16.18 -2.31
N THR A 69 -4.27 17.08 -3.06
CA THR A 69 -5.71 17.05 -3.37
C THR A 69 -5.97 16.15 -4.57
N HIS A 70 -7.16 15.54 -4.65
CA HIS A 70 -7.59 14.74 -5.81
C HIS A 70 -7.40 15.49 -7.14
N GLU A 71 -7.71 16.79 -7.20
CA GLU A 71 -7.51 17.60 -8.40
C GLU A 71 -6.04 17.67 -8.86
N GLN A 72 -5.09 17.73 -7.93
CA GLN A 72 -3.66 17.76 -8.25
C GLN A 72 -3.18 16.40 -8.75
N LEU A 73 -3.71 15.32 -8.19
CA LEU A 73 -3.42 13.97 -8.65
C LEU A 73 -3.96 13.74 -10.06
N ASP A 74 -5.20 14.14 -10.34
CA ASP A 74 -5.81 14.02 -11.66
C ASP A 74 -5.06 14.83 -12.72
N ALA A 75 -4.66 16.06 -12.39
CA ALA A 75 -3.83 16.89 -13.25
C ALA A 75 -2.45 16.24 -13.54
N ALA A 76 -1.82 15.69 -12.51
CA ALA A 76 -0.56 14.97 -12.65
C ALA A 76 -0.73 13.73 -13.54
N MET A 77 -1.76 12.91 -13.32
CA MET A 77 -2.06 11.73 -14.13
C MET A 77 -2.32 12.10 -15.60
N ALA A 78 -3.13 13.13 -15.86
CA ALA A 78 -3.41 13.62 -17.22
C ALA A 78 -2.13 14.05 -17.95
N SER A 79 -1.23 14.73 -17.24
CA SER A 79 0.06 15.16 -17.80
C SER A 79 1.03 14.01 -18.07
N LEU A 80 0.92 12.90 -17.33
CA LEU A 80 1.73 11.69 -17.52
C LEU A 80 1.17 10.77 -18.61
N GLY A 81 -0.13 10.88 -18.93
CA GLY A 81 -0.78 10.08 -19.98
C GLY A 81 0.01 9.96 -21.29
N PRO A 82 0.54 11.05 -21.87
CA PRO A 82 1.39 10.98 -23.07
C PRO A 82 2.69 10.18 -22.89
N LEU A 83 3.28 10.16 -21.70
CA LEU A 83 4.50 9.39 -21.41
C LEU A 83 4.23 7.89 -21.27
N PHE A 84 3.02 7.53 -20.82
CA PHE A 84 2.57 6.15 -20.65
C PHE A 84 1.74 5.63 -21.83
N CYS A 85 1.58 6.39 -22.91
CA CYS A 85 0.70 6.03 -24.03
C CYS A 85 1.07 4.72 -24.77
N LYS A 86 2.32 4.26 -24.62
CA LYS A 86 2.81 2.99 -25.18
C LYS A 86 2.89 1.87 -24.15
N SER A 87 2.50 2.15 -22.92
CA SER A 87 2.54 1.23 -21.79
C SER A 87 1.16 0.60 -21.59
N ASP A 88 1.12 -0.69 -21.26
CA ASP A 88 -0.12 -1.32 -20.84
C ASP A 88 -0.47 -0.89 -19.41
N VAL A 89 -1.30 0.15 -19.30
CA VAL A 89 -1.78 0.69 -18.01
C VAL A 89 -2.72 -0.26 -17.26
N GLN A 90 -3.19 -1.35 -17.88
CA GLN A 90 -3.93 -2.41 -17.19
C GLN A 90 -3.00 -3.40 -16.50
N HIS A 91 -1.72 -3.45 -16.88
CA HIS A 91 -0.74 -4.28 -16.20
C HIS A 91 -0.50 -3.76 -14.77
N PRO A 92 -0.60 -4.60 -13.72
CA PRO A 92 -0.52 -4.17 -12.31
C PRO A 92 0.71 -3.30 -11.98
N VAL A 93 1.87 -3.66 -12.55
CA VAL A 93 3.12 -2.90 -12.35
C VAL A 93 3.07 -1.53 -13.00
N MET A 94 2.50 -1.41 -14.21
CA MET A 94 2.44 -0.13 -14.92
C MET A 94 1.43 0.81 -14.27
N ARG A 95 0.32 0.25 -13.77
CA ARG A 95 -0.67 0.98 -12.99
C ARG A 95 -0.04 1.59 -11.73
N GLU A 96 0.74 0.79 -11.00
CA GLU A 96 1.41 1.29 -9.79
C GLU A 96 2.51 2.31 -10.12
N LEU A 97 3.26 2.10 -11.19
CA LEU A 97 4.29 3.05 -11.63
C LEU A 97 3.68 4.39 -12.03
N LEU A 98 2.54 4.39 -12.73
CA LEU A 98 1.79 5.60 -13.06
C LEU A 98 1.31 6.31 -11.78
N ARG A 99 0.77 5.56 -10.80
CA ARG A 99 0.33 6.11 -9.52
C ARG A 99 1.46 6.80 -8.77
N LEU A 100 2.60 6.12 -8.60
CA LEU A 100 3.79 6.67 -7.94
C LEU A 100 4.36 7.88 -8.67
N ALA A 101 4.37 7.87 -10.00
CA ALA A 101 4.81 9.00 -10.80
C ALA A 101 3.88 10.21 -10.64
N ALA A 102 2.55 9.99 -10.60
CA ALA A 102 1.56 11.05 -10.40
C ALA A 102 1.69 11.66 -9.00
N LEU A 103 1.83 10.84 -7.96
CA LEU A 103 2.11 11.28 -6.60
C LEU A 103 3.37 12.15 -6.52
N ARG A 104 4.47 11.67 -7.10
CA ARG A 104 5.75 12.42 -7.12
C ARG A 104 5.64 13.75 -7.87
N LYS A 105 4.87 13.79 -8.96
CA LYS A 105 4.67 15.01 -9.74
C LYS A 105 3.83 16.02 -8.95
N ALA A 106 2.74 15.56 -8.34
CA ALA A 106 1.87 16.40 -7.53
C ALA A 106 2.59 16.97 -6.30
N THR A 107 3.52 16.24 -5.67
CA THR A 107 4.35 16.79 -4.58
C THR A 107 5.39 17.81 -5.03
N HIS A 108 5.95 17.67 -6.23
CA HIS A 108 7.09 18.49 -6.68
C HIS A 108 6.69 19.71 -7.53
N GLU A 109 5.46 19.77 -8.07
CA GLU A 109 4.88 20.99 -8.68
C GLU A 109 4.43 22.03 -7.62
N LEU A 110 4.48 21.69 -6.33
CA LEU A 110 4.20 22.59 -5.20
C LEU A 110 5.39 23.49 -4.79
N CYS A 111 6.52 23.43 -5.51
CA CYS A 111 7.70 24.29 -5.28
C CYS A 111 7.87 25.36 -6.36
#